data_AF-A0AAI9T1L7-F1
#
_entry.id   AF-A0AAI9T1L7-F1
#
_cell.length_a   1.000
_cell.length_b   1.000
_cell.length_c   1.000
_cell.angle_alpha   90.00
_cell.angle_beta   90.00
_cell.angle_gamma   90.00
#
_symmetry.space_group_name_H-M   'P 1'
#
loop_
_entity.id
_entity.type
_entity.pdbx_description
1 polymer ?
#
loop_
_entity_poly.entity_id
_entity_poly.type
_entity_poly.pdbx_seq_one_letter_code
_entity_poly.pdbx_strand_id
1 'polypeptide(L)'
;MWIKSIGILSLAVFASAIQWYPVNSKGEIPSIEPFQKGQEIQFDCIQRNIDNGEHKFDQQNKVIYGPFPKCKETSKPLSFKYGVNEDVNCTIEFTDELFHLFQLYIHEDVPFSCRLPMSSEMLSIEKGGAYIPFTFNFRGEITDSHIDVDHSMNVLITIPDNPMEYTFVSAIAYSSGTNTTRIVIGDTMTIQFAVRWLDQLNKGGKGEKVGSAQK
;
A
#
# COMPACT_ATOMS: atom_id res chain seq x y z
N MET A 1 -30.77 20.90 -60.50
CA MET A 1 -30.94 19.61 -59.78
C MET A 1 -30.05 19.67 -58.54
N TRP A 2 -30.65 19.85 -57.37
CA TRP A 2 -29.96 19.94 -56.07
C TRP A 2 -29.69 18.52 -55.55
N ILE A 3 -28.44 18.17 -55.25
CA ILE A 3 -28.12 16.99 -54.45
C ILE A 3 -27.61 17.49 -53.11
N LYS A 4 -28.47 17.37 -52.09
CA LYS A 4 -28.10 17.55 -50.69
C LYS A 4 -27.26 16.35 -50.27
N SER A 5 -25.96 16.56 -50.06
CA SER A 5 -25.12 15.57 -49.38
C SER A 5 -25.42 15.63 -47.88
N ILE A 6 -26.29 14.73 -47.43
CA ILE A 6 -26.41 14.33 -46.02
C ILE A 6 -25.42 13.19 -45.83
N GLY A 7 -24.47 13.32 -44.89
CA GLY A 7 -23.39 12.36 -44.75
C GLY A 7 -22.74 12.34 -43.37
N ILE A 8 -23.54 11.95 -42.37
CA ILE A 8 -23.16 11.12 -41.20
C ILE A 8 -21.99 11.65 -40.35
N LEU A 9 -22.35 12.34 -39.27
CA LEU A 9 -21.49 12.52 -38.10
C LEU A 9 -21.28 11.14 -37.45
N SER A 10 -20.10 10.55 -37.65
CA SER A 10 -19.70 9.32 -36.95
C SER A 10 -19.53 9.64 -35.47
N LEU A 11 -20.52 9.25 -34.64
CA LEU A 11 -20.30 9.15 -33.21
C LEU A 11 -19.36 7.97 -32.96
N ALA A 12 -18.09 8.24 -32.74
CA ALA A 12 -17.17 7.27 -32.16
C ALA A 12 -17.64 6.94 -30.74
N VAL A 13 -18.27 5.77 -30.57
CA VAL A 13 -18.56 5.20 -29.26
C VAL A 13 -17.24 4.74 -28.67
N PHE A 14 -16.68 5.50 -27.72
CA PHE A 14 -15.58 5.02 -26.90
C PHE A 14 -16.10 3.90 -26.01
N ALA A 15 -15.84 2.65 -26.38
CA ALA A 15 -16.03 1.52 -25.47
C ALA A 15 -15.04 1.67 -24.31
N SER A 16 -15.55 1.86 -23.09
CA SER A 16 -14.78 1.71 -21.87
C SER A 16 -14.32 0.25 -21.76
N ALA A 17 -13.08 -0.02 -22.16
CA ALA A 17 -12.46 -1.32 -21.93
C ALA A 17 -12.09 -1.39 -20.44
N ILE A 18 -12.56 -2.44 -19.75
CA ILE A 18 -12.08 -2.78 -18.41
C ILE A 18 -10.58 -3.09 -18.54
N GLN A 19 -9.74 -2.26 -17.93
CA GLN A 19 -8.29 -2.43 -17.97
C GLN A 19 -7.81 -3.19 -16.72
N TRP A 20 -6.77 -4.00 -16.92
CA TRP A 20 -6.13 -4.73 -15.84
C TRP A 20 -5.22 -3.79 -15.03
N TYR A 21 -5.14 -4.00 -13.72
CA TYR A 21 -4.34 -3.20 -12.78
C TYR A 21 -3.63 -4.12 -11.78
N PRO A 22 -2.36 -3.85 -11.40
CA PRO A 22 -1.51 -2.73 -11.83
C PRO A 22 -0.57 -3.05 -13.00
N VAL A 23 -0.57 -2.28 -14.09
CA VAL A 23 0.34 -2.51 -15.25
C VAL A 23 1.82 -2.25 -14.93
N ASN A 24 2.70 -2.88 -15.70
CA ASN A 24 4.14 -2.66 -15.62
C ASN A 24 4.55 -1.29 -16.20
N SER A 25 5.84 -0.95 -16.14
CA SER A 25 6.37 0.32 -16.65
C SER A 25 6.14 0.58 -18.16
N LYS A 26 5.81 -0.46 -18.95
CA LYS A 26 5.48 -0.38 -20.38
C LYS A 26 3.98 -0.30 -20.64
N GLY A 27 3.14 -0.34 -19.60
CA GLY A 27 1.68 -0.36 -19.72
C GLY A 27 1.11 -1.75 -20.07
N GLU A 28 1.89 -2.82 -19.87
CA GLU A 28 1.52 -4.20 -20.16
C GLU A 28 1.18 -4.96 -18.87
N ILE A 29 0.49 -6.10 -19.01
CA ILE A 29 0.29 -7.03 -17.89
C ILE A 29 1.67 -7.63 -17.52
N PRO A 30 2.16 -7.46 -16.28
CA PRO A 30 3.45 -7.96 -15.85
C PRO A 30 3.46 -9.50 -15.85
N SER A 31 4.61 -10.07 -16.18
CA SER A 31 4.91 -11.45 -15.81
C SER A 31 5.19 -11.48 -14.31
N ILE A 32 4.45 -12.31 -13.57
CA ILE A 32 4.53 -12.37 -12.11
C ILE A 32 5.21 -13.67 -11.70
N GLU A 33 6.34 -13.56 -11.00
CA GLU A 33 6.84 -14.64 -10.13
C GLU A 33 6.07 -14.59 -8.80
N PRO A 34 5.26 -15.61 -8.44
CA PRO A 34 4.45 -15.59 -7.23
C PRO A 34 5.30 -15.64 -5.95
N PHE A 35 4.79 -15.06 -4.87
CA PHE A 35 5.39 -15.24 -3.54
C PHE A 35 5.01 -16.59 -2.94
N GLN A 36 5.96 -17.19 -2.23
CA GLN A 36 5.70 -18.39 -1.44
C GLN A 36 5.15 -18.00 -0.06
N LYS A 37 4.24 -18.79 0.49
CA LYS A 37 3.72 -18.56 1.85
C LYS A 37 4.88 -18.56 2.85
N GLY A 38 4.95 -17.52 3.69
CA GLY A 38 6.03 -17.31 4.65
C GLY A 38 7.25 -16.55 4.10
N GLN A 39 7.30 -16.29 2.79
CA GLN A 39 8.36 -15.49 2.18
C GLN A 39 8.30 -14.04 2.69
N GLU A 40 9.45 -13.46 2.98
CA GLU A 40 9.57 -12.07 3.41
C GLU A 40 9.25 -11.11 2.24
N ILE A 41 8.36 -10.16 2.50
CA ILE A 41 7.97 -9.12 1.55
C ILE A 41 8.62 -7.81 1.98
N GLN A 42 9.43 -7.27 1.06
CA GLN A 42 10.02 -5.95 1.19
C GLN A 42 9.20 -4.95 0.37
N PHE A 43 9.08 -3.73 0.86
CA PHE A 43 8.39 -2.63 0.19
C PHE A 43 9.14 -1.32 0.41
N ASP A 44 9.04 -0.43 -0.57
CA ASP A 44 9.70 0.88 -0.53
C ASP A 44 8.68 2.01 -0.45
N CYS A 45 8.96 2.97 0.42
CA CYS A 45 8.12 4.11 0.74
C CYS A 45 8.64 5.39 0.09
N ILE A 46 7.72 6.27 -0.30
CA ILE A 46 8.05 7.58 -0.87
C ILE A 46 8.93 8.36 0.11
N GLN A 47 10.05 8.88 -0.37
CA GLN A 47 10.91 9.78 0.40
C GLN A 47 10.42 11.22 0.21
N ARG A 48 10.25 11.95 1.31
CA ARG A 48 9.70 13.31 1.32
C ARG A 48 10.66 14.30 1.93
N ASN A 49 10.53 15.56 1.52
CA ASN A 49 11.23 16.67 2.12
C ASN A 49 10.60 17.02 3.46
N ILE A 50 11.44 17.26 4.46
CA ILE A 50 11.04 17.55 5.84
C ILE A 50 10.20 18.83 5.94
N ASP A 51 10.55 19.88 5.17
CA ASP A 51 9.99 21.22 5.36
C ASP A 51 8.54 21.36 4.89
N ASN A 52 8.13 20.57 3.89
CA ASN A 52 6.84 20.74 3.22
C ASN A 52 6.15 19.43 2.80
N GLY A 53 6.78 18.28 3.04
CA GLY A 53 6.23 16.99 2.63
C GLY A 53 6.29 16.70 1.14
N GLU A 54 6.87 17.57 0.31
CA GLU A 54 7.01 17.33 -1.14
C GLU A 54 7.86 16.10 -1.42
N HIS A 55 7.64 15.47 -2.58
CA HIS A 55 8.46 14.33 -3.01
C HIS A 55 9.93 14.73 -3.17
N LYS A 56 10.84 13.85 -2.75
CA LYS A 56 12.24 13.91 -3.17
C LYS A 56 12.36 13.32 -4.58
N PHE A 57 13.13 13.97 -5.44
CA PHE A 57 13.35 13.53 -6.82
C PHE A 57 14.82 13.19 -7.06
N ASP A 58 15.07 12.18 -7.89
CA ASP A 58 16.40 11.84 -8.38
C ASP A 58 16.85 12.79 -9.52
N GLN A 59 18.05 12.54 -10.06
CA GLN A 59 18.61 13.34 -11.16
C GLN A 59 17.82 13.23 -12.47
N GLN A 60 16.93 12.25 -12.59
CA GLN A 60 16.05 12.02 -13.73
C GLN A 60 14.62 12.51 -13.47
N ASN A 61 14.40 13.30 -12.41
CA ASN A 61 13.10 13.80 -11.96
C ASN A 61 12.08 12.69 -11.63
N LYS A 62 12.55 11.53 -11.15
CA LYS A 62 11.67 10.46 -10.64
C LYS A 62 11.58 10.54 -9.13
N VAL A 63 10.40 10.24 -8.58
CA VAL A 63 10.18 10.17 -7.13
C VAL A 63 11.12 9.13 -6.54
N ILE A 64 11.82 9.52 -5.47
CA ILE A 64 12.71 8.63 -4.73
C ILE A 64 11.88 7.78 -3.77
N TYR A 65 12.15 6.48 -3.79
CA TYR A 65 11.61 5.52 -2.85
C TYR A 65 12.76 4.95 -2.01
N GLY A 66 12.47 4.63 -0.76
CA GLY A 66 13.43 4.06 0.17
C GLY A 66 12.73 3.14 1.16
N PRO A 67 13.48 2.32 1.89
CA PRO A 67 12.87 1.36 2.81
C PRO A 67 12.11 2.06 3.94
N PHE A 68 11.17 1.33 4.55
CA PHE A 68 10.59 1.73 5.84
C PHE A 68 11.71 1.94 6.89
N PRO A 69 11.53 2.85 7.87
CA PRO A 69 12.48 3.01 8.97
C PRO A 69 12.93 1.68 9.58
N LYS A 70 14.22 1.56 9.92
CA LYS A 70 14.75 0.31 10.45
C LYS A 70 14.15 0.01 11.82
N CYS A 71 13.66 -1.20 12.01
CA CYS A 71 13.22 -1.71 13.31
C CYS A 71 14.46 -2.04 14.16
N LYS A 72 14.53 -1.52 15.39
CA LYS A 72 15.68 -1.75 16.29
C LYS A 72 15.89 -3.23 16.61
N GLU A 73 14.81 -4.01 16.68
CA GLU A 73 14.82 -5.44 17.02
C GLU A 73 15.54 -6.28 15.97
N THR A 74 15.35 -5.96 14.69
CA THR A 74 15.87 -6.74 13.56
C THR A 74 17.06 -6.07 12.88
N SER A 75 17.29 -4.78 13.15
CA SER A 75 18.22 -3.92 12.41
C SER A 75 17.94 -3.86 10.90
N LYS A 76 16.72 -4.22 10.49
CA LYS A 76 16.23 -4.23 9.11
C LYS A 76 14.99 -3.34 8.99
N PRO A 77 14.68 -2.82 7.79
CA PRO A 77 13.37 -2.25 7.50
C PRO A 77 12.23 -3.20 7.88
N LEU A 78 11.06 -2.65 8.18
CA LEU A 78 9.85 -3.43 8.40
C LEU A 78 9.55 -4.29 7.16
N SER A 79 9.23 -5.55 7.41
CA SER A 79 8.84 -6.53 6.40
C SER A 79 7.74 -7.43 6.97
N PHE A 80 6.97 -8.06 6.08
CA PHE A 80 5.91 -8.99 6.45
C PHE A 80 6.08 -10.34 5.77
N LYS A 81 5.57 -11.41 6.37
CA LYS A 81 5.55 -12.72 5.71
C LYS A 81 4.30 -12.90 4.86
N TYR A 82 4.50 -13.26 3.61
CA TYR A 82 3.41 -13.48 2.66
C TYR A 82 2.42 -14.57 3.13
N GLY A 83 1.13 -14.23 3.19
CA GLY A 83 0.06 -15.15 3.57
C GLY A 83 0.10 -15.64 5.03
N VAL A 84 0.78 -14.91 5.92
CA VAL A 84 0.88 -15.25 7.35
C VAL A 84 0.24 -14.15 8.20
N ASN A 85 -0.81 -14.51 8.95
CA ASN A 85 -1.33 -13.63 10.00
C ASN A 85 -0.33 -13.62 11.16
N GLU A 86 0.22 -12.46 11.48
CA GLU A 86 1.17 -12.29 12.57
C GLU A 86 1.02 -10.92 13.21
N ASP A 87 1.48 -10.81 14.46
CA ASP A 87 1.63 -9.54 15.16
C ASP A 87 3.12 -9.21 15.20
N VAL A 88 3.50 -8.03 14.71
CA VAL A 88 4.89 -7.61 14.50
C VAL A 88 5.16 -6.34 15.28
N ASN A 89 6.25 -6.32 16.04
CA ASN A 89 6.73 -5.11 16.70
C ASN A 89 7.88 -4.52 15.89
N CYS A 90 7.85 -3.21 15.67
CA CYS A 90 8.95 -2.47 15.08
C CYS A 90 9.20 -1.21 15.90
N THR A 91 10.34 -1.17 16.60
CA THR A 91 10.76 0.03 17.29
C THR A 91 11.54 0.93 16.35
N ILE A 92 11.06 2.15 16.18
CA ILE A 92 11.69 3.19 15.34
C ILE A 92 12.18 4.34 16.20
N GLU A 93 13.21 5.03 15.72
CA GLU A 93 13.75 6.25 16.34
C GLU A 93 13.25 7.48 15.59
N PHE A 94 12.75 8.46 16.34
CA PHE A 94 12.26 9.72 15.80
C PHE A 94 13.41 10.70 15.67
N THR A 95 14.13 10.61 14.55
CA THR A 95 15.05 11.67 14.14
C THR A 95 14.29 12.98 13.90
N ASP A 96 15.02 14.10 13.84
CA ASP A 96 14.45 15.40 13.48
C ASP A 96 13.59 15.34 12.21
N GLU A 97 14.13 14.72 11.14
CA GLU A 97 13.41 14.48 9.89
C GLU A 97 12.14 13.64 10.07
N LEU A 98 12.23 12.51 10.78
CA LEU A 98 11.07 11.64 10.93
C LEU A 98 9.99 12.27 11.81
N PHE A 99 10.36 13.00 12.84
CA PHE A 99 9.45 13.72 13.73
C PHE A 99 8.61 14.73 12.94
N HIS A 100 9.25 15.59 12.17
CA HIS A 100 8.55 16.59 11.36
C HIS A 100 7.72 15.97 10.24
N LEU A 101 8.18 14.89 9.62
CA LEU A 101 7.37 14.15 8.66
C LEU A 101 6.13 13.52 9.30
N PHE A 102 6.23 12.98 10.52
CA PHE A 102 5.07 12.44 11.25
C PHE A 102 4.04 13.50 11.59
N GLN A 103 4.43 14.77 11.78
CA GLN A 103 3.46 15.86 11.92
C GLN A 103 2.58 15.97 10.68
N LEU A 104 3.19 15.93 9.49
CA LEU A 104 2.47 15.99 8.21
C LEU A 104 1.60 14.74 7.99
N TYR A 105 2.08 13.56 8.41
CA TYR A 105 1.32 12.32 8.27
C TYR A 105 0.09 12.28 9.18
N ILE A 106 0.23 12.70 10.45
CA ILE A 106 -0.89 12.73 11.41
C ILE A 106 -1.92 13.79 11.04
N HIS A 107 -1.50 14.93 10.47
CA HIS A 107 -2.42 15.92 9.89
C HIS A 107 -3.04 15.46 8.57
N GLU A 108 -2.57 14.35 7.97
CA GLU A 108 -2.97 13.88 6.64
C GLU A 108 -2.70 14.89 5.51
N ASP A 109 -1.75 15.82 5.71
CA ASP A 109 -1.33 16.79 4.68
C ASP A 109 -0.68 16.08 3.49
N VAL A 110 0.02 14.98 3.77
CA VAL A 110 0.58 14.08 2.76
C VAL A 110 0.48 12.63 3.22
N PRO A 111 0.28 11.66 2.30
CA PRO A 111 0.22 10.25 2.68
C PRO A 111 1.62 9.65 2.87
N PHE A 112 1.75 8.77 3.87
CA PHE A 112 2.85 7.81 3.96
C PHE A 112 2.53 6.60 3.07
N SER A 113 2.94 6.66 1.80
CA SER A 113 2.65 5.62 0.82
C SER A 113 3.91 4.87 0.39
N CYS A 114 3.77 3.54 0.32
CA CYS A 114 4.78 2.60 -0.14
C CYS A 114 4.31 1.82 -1.37
N ARG A 115 5.23 1.12 -2.01
CA ARG A 115 5.01 0.27 -3.17
C ARG A 115 5.21 -1.18 -2.76
N LEU A 116 4.15 -1.98 -2.85
CA LEU A 116 4.22 -3.43 -2.64
C LEU A 116 4.44 -4.11 -4.00
N PRO A 117 5.56 -4.83 -4.20
CA PRO A 117 5.88 -5.43 -5.49
C PRO A 117 4.90 -6.55 -5.86
N MET A 118 4.47 -6.60 -7.13
CA MET A 118 3.58 -7.68 -7.59
C MET A 118 4.28 -9.03 -7.76
N SER A 119 5.61 -9.05 -7.82
CA SER A 119 6.42 -10.23 -8.07
C SER A 119 7.52 -10.38 -7.02
N SER A 120 7.78 -11.63 -6.65
CA SER A 120 8.81 -12.03 -5.68
C SER A 120 10.25 -11.87 -6.20
N GLU A 121 10.41 -11.59 -7.50
CA GLU A 121 11.70 -11.28 -8.10
C GLU A 121 12.35 -10.07 -7.40
N MET A 122 13.63 -10.22 -7.03
CA MET A 122 14.40 -9.17 -6.39
C MET A 122 14.50 -7.92 -7.27
N LEU A 123 14.18 -6.76 -6.70
CA LEU A 123 14.12 -5.46 -7.39
C LEU A 123 13.15 -5.46 -8.58
N SER A 124 12.07 -6.24 -8.53
CA SER A 124 11.08 -6.34 -9.61
C SER A 124 10.58 -4.97 -10.10
N ILE A 125 10.28 -4.04 -9.18
CA ILE A 125 9.81 -2.69 -9.51
C ILE A 125 10.87 -1.91 -10.29
N GLU A 126 12.13 -1.94 -9.84
CA GLU A 126 13.23 -1.21 -10.50
C GLU A 126 13.59 -1.81 -11.87
N LYS A 127 13.31 -3.09 -12.09
CA LYS A 127 13.37 -3.75 -13.41
C LYS A 127 12.17 -3.42 -14.30
N GLY A 128 11.26 -2.56 -13.83
CA GLY A 128 10.08 -2.11 -14.57
C GLY A 128 8.83 -2.96 -14.33
N GLY A 129 8.84 -3.82 -13.31
CA GLY A 129 7.69 -4.59 -12.84
C GLY A 129 6.62 -3.71 -12.18
N ALA A 130 5.44 -4.29 -11.94
CA ALA A 130 4.32 -3.58 -11.37
C ALA A 130 4.31 -3.64 -9.83
N TYR A 131 3.55 -2.73 -9.22
CA TYR A 131 3.33 -2.67 -7.78
C TYR A 131 1.90 -2.20 -7.47
N ILE A 132 1.40 -2.52 -6.29
CA ILE A 132 0.22 -1.87 -5.72
C ILE A 132 0.64 -0.85 -4.64
N PRO A 133 -0.13 0.22 -4.42
CA PRO A 133 0.10 1.12 -3.31
C PRO A 133 -0.18 0.40 -1.98
N PHE A 134 0.64 0.70 -0.99
CA PHE A 134 0.48 0.27 0.38
C PHE A 134 0.66 1.50 1.29
N THR A 135 -0.45 2.02 1.80
CA THR A 135 -0.46 3.29 2.56
C THR A 135 -0.59 3.02 4.05
N PHE A 136 0.16 3.79 4.85
CA PHE A 136 0.05 3.84 6.30
C PHE A 136 -0.69 5.12 6.71
N ASN A 137 -1.77 4.96 7.45
CA ASN A 137 -2.56 6.04 8.02
C ASN A 137 -2.27 6.13 9.52
N PHE A 138 -1.58 7.19 9.94
CA PHE A 138 -1.16 7.37 11.33
C PHE A 138 -2.13 8.31 12.04
N ARG A 139 -2.65 7.90 13.19
CA ARG A 139 -3.48 8.76 14.04
C ARG A 139 -2.68 9.30 15.21
N GLY A 140 -3.03 10.49 15.66
CA GLY A 140 -2.39 11.11 16.80
C GLY A 140 -2.90 12.53 17.04
N GLU A 141 -2.26 13.20 17.99
CA GLU A 141 -2.44 14.62 18.26
C GLU A 141 -1.10 15.34 18.16
N ILE A 142 -1.11 16.57 17.66
CA ILE A 142 0.09 17.39 17.51
C ILE A 142 -0.03 18.59 18.44
N THR A 143 1.07 18.88 19.13
CA THR A 143 1.21 20.05 20.00
C THR A 143 2.46 20.83 19.61
N ASP A 144 2.66 21.99 20.22
CA ASP A 144 3.82 22.85 19.96
C ASP A 144 5.17 22.20 20.32
N SER A 145 5.19 21.19 21.21
CA SER A 145 6.43 20.64 21.78
C SER A 145 6.62 19.13 21.60
N HIS A 146 5.56 18.40 21.27
CA HIS A 146 5.56 16.95 21.11
C HIS A 146 4.40 16.52 20.21
N ILE A 147 4.49 15.29 19.73
CA ILE A 147 3.38 14.60 19.08
C ILE A 147 2.97 13.41 19.95
N ASP A 148 1.68 13.11 19.99
CA ASP A 148 1.12 11.93 20.63
C ASP A 148 0.65 10.97 19.54
N VAL A 149 1.34 9.84 19.34
CA VAL A 149 1.09 8.94 18.21
C VAL A 149 0.41 7.65 18.68
N ASP A 150 -0.64 7.22 17.99
CA ASP A 150 -1.23 5.89 18.17
C ASP A 150 -0.30 4.83 17.58
N HIS A 151 0.32 4.05 18.47
CA HIS A 151 1.34 3.05 18.15
C HIS A 151 0.77 1.66 17.87
N SER A 152 -0.55 1.46 17.92
CA SER A 152 -1.18 0.19 17.56
C SER A 152 -1.80 0.31 16.17
N MET A 153 -1.36 -0.51 15.22
CA MET A 153 -1.83 -0.48 13.84
C MET A 153 -2.38 -1.84 13.39
N ASN A 154 -3.47 -1.81 12.64
CA ASN A 154 -3.90 -2.96 11.83
C ASN A 154 -3.28 -2.84 10.44
N VAL A 155 -2.86 -3.96 9.87
CA VAL A 155 -2.42 -4.08 8.48
C VAL A 155 -3.31 -5.09 7.79
N LEU A 156 -4.00 -4.67 6.73
CA LEU A 156 -4.86 -5.53 5.91
C LEU A 156 -4.25 -5.67 4.52
N ILE A 157 -4.00 -6.90 4.11
CA ILE A 157 -3.50 -7.22 2.77
C ILE A 157 -4.50 -8.15 2.10
N THR A 158 -5.01 -7.75 0.94
CA THR A 158 -5.94 -8.54 0.15
C THR A 158 -5.20 -9.33 -0.93
N ILE A 159 -5.44 -10.63 -0.97
CA ILE A 159 -4.92 -11.56 -1.97
C ILE A 159 -6.05 -12.03 -2.90
N PRO A 160 -5.76 -12.40 -4.15
CA PRO A 160 -6.79 -12.94 -5.02
C PRO A 160 -7.26 -14.32 -4.53
N ASP A 161 -8.51 -14.67 -4.86
CA ASP A 161 -9.10 -15.99 -4.60
C ASP A 161 -8.33 -17.12 -5.32
N ASN A 162 -7.76 -16.83 -6.49
CA ASN A 162 -6.86 -17.75 -7.20
C ASN A 162 -5.40 -17.26 -7.10
N PRO A 163 -4.56 -17.87 -6.23
CA PRO A 163 -3.17 -17.44 -6.02
C PRO A 163 -2.28 -17.60 -7.26
N MET A 164 -2.70 -18.42 -8.23
CA MET A 164 -1.97 -18.63 -9.48
C MET A 164 -2.04 -17.41 -10.42
N GLU A 165 -2.98 -16.50 -10.19
CA GLU A 165 -3.20 -15.36 -11.09
C GLU A 165 -2.42 -14.13 -10.64
N TYR A 166 -2.39 -13.81 -9.35
CA TYR A 166 -1.73 -12.60 -8.81
C TYR A 166 -1.27 -12.80 -7.37
N THR A 167 -0.38 -11.93 -6.89
CA THR A 167 0.10 -11.99 -5.50
C THR A 167 -0.66 -11.03 -4.59
N PHE A 168 -0.95 -9.80 -5.04
CA PHE A 168 -1.62 -8.79 -4.21
C PHE A 168 -2.74 -8.10 -5.00
N VAL A 169 -3.81 -7.72 -4.30
CA VAL A 169 -4.91 -6.91 -4.85
C VAL A 169 -4.87 -5.49 -4.27
N SER A 170 -4.76 -5.38 -2.95
CA SER A 170 -4.69 -4.11 -2.23
C SER A 170 -4.04 -4.29 -0.85
N ALA A 171 -3.47 -3.23 -0.30
CA ALA A 171 -2.92 -3.23 1.06
C ALA A 171 -3.10 -1.87 1.74
N ILE A 172 -3.39 -1.89 3.04
CA ILE A 172 -3.50 -0.68 3.87
C ILE A 172 -3.08 -0.98 5.31
N ALA A 173 -2.42 -0.02 5.93
CA ALA A 173 -2.14 0.00 7.36
C ALA A 173 -2.80 1.23 7.99
N TYR A 174 -3.41 1.07 9.16
CA TYR A 174 -4.06 2.17 9.86
C TYR A 174 -3.95 2.02 11.37
N SER A 175 -3.72 3.14 12.06
CA SER A 175 -3.76 3.21 13.52
C SER A 175 -5.13 2.79 14.03
N SER A 176 -5.17 1.90 15.01
CA SER A 176 -6.37 1.23 15.51
C SER A 176 -6.40 1.11 17.04
N GLY A 177 -5.48 1.76 17.75
CA GLY A 177 -5.45 1.82 19.20
C GLY A 177 -6.38 2.89 19.77
N THR A 178 -6.42 2.91 21.10
CA THR A 178 -7.06 3.97 21.91
C THR A 178 -6.05 4.74 22.75
N ASN A 179 -4.79 4.31 22.76
CA ASN A 179 -3.72 4.91 23.54
C ASN A 179 -2.70 5.53 22.60
N THR A 180 -2.14 6.67 22.99
CA THR A 180 -1.05 7.33 22.28
C THR A 180 0.24 7.25 23.07
N THR A 181 1.36 7.39 22.38
CA THR A 181 2.69 7.57 22.97
C THR A 181 3.17 8.96 22.66
N ARG A 182 3.51 9.71 23.70
CA ARG A 182 4.17 11.01 23.57
C ARG A 182 5.58 10.85 23.03
N ILE A 183 5.91 11.61 21.99
CA ILE A 183 7.19 11.58 21.29
C ILE A 183 7.74 12.99 21.14
N VAL A 184 9.03 13.15 21.42
CA VAL A 184 9.86 14.28 20.99
C VAL A 184 11.03 13.79 20.13
N ILE A 185 11.77 14.72 19.52
CA ILE A 185 12.95 14.39 18.71
C ILE A 185 13.99 13.64 19.57
N GLY A 186 14.47 12.52 19.06
CA GLY A 186 15.41 11.61 19.72
C GLY A 186 14.75 10.44 20.47
N ASP A 187 13.42 10.47 20.66
CA ASP A 187 12.71 9.37 21.30
C ASP A 187 12.59 8.15 20.38
N THR A 188 12.21 7.02 20.99
CA THR A 188 11.88 5.79 20.28
C THR A 188 10.46 5.36 20.57
N MET A 189 9.78 4.80 19.57
CA MET A 189 8.45 4.24 19.71
C MET A 189 8.38 2.85 19.12
N THR A 190 7.80 1.91 19.85
CA THR A 190 7.45 0.59 19.33
C THR A 190 6.07 0.65 18.69
N ILE A 191 6.01 0.52 17.37
CA ILE A 191 4.75 0.35 16.65
C ILE A 191 4.42 -1.15 16.62
N GLN A 192 3.19 -1.47 17.02
CA GLN A 192 2.63 -2.82 17.04
C GLN A 192 1.73 -2.99 15.83
N PHE A 193 2.06 -3.91 14.94
CA PHE A 193 1.32 -4.19 13.71
C PHE A 193 0.58 -5.51 13.83
N ALA A 194 -0.75 -5.50 13.76
CA ALA A 194 -1.56 -6.70 13.59
C ALA A 194 -1.80 -6.96 12.09
N VAL A 195 -1.01 -7.85 11.50
CA VAL A 195 -1.04 -8.15 10.06
C VAL A 195 -2.06 -9.24 9.78
N ARG A 196 -3.04 -8.94 8.94
CA ARG A 196 -4.12 -9.86 8.55
C ARG A 196 -4.29 -9.91 7.04
N TRP A 197 -4.51 -11.12 6.54
CA TRP A 197 -4.71 -11.41 5.13
C TRP A 197 -6.19 -11.64 4.86
N LEU A 198 -6.70 -11.04 3.79
CA LEU A 198 -8.08 -11.13 3.34
C LEU A 198 -8.13 -11.73 1.94
N ASP A 199 -9.07 -12.63 1.72
CA ASP A 199 -9.38 -13.09 0.36
C ASP A 199 -10.17 -12.00 -0.38
N GLN A 200 -9.95 -11.91 -1.70
CA GLN A 200 -10.74 -11.05 -2.56
C GLN A 200 -12.22 -11.45 -2.50
N LEU A 201 -13.12 -10.48 -2.71
CA LEU A 201 -14.56 -10.74 -2.77
C LEU A 201 -14.88 -11.89 -3.74
N ASN A 202 -15.36 -12.99 -3.18
CA ASN A 202 -15.88 -14.11 -3.95
C ASN A 202 -17.07 -13.65 -4.78
N LYS A 203 -17.00 -13.79 -6.12
CA LYS A 203 -18.14 -13.54 -7.03
C LYS A 203 -19.26 -14.60 -6.92
N GLY A 204 -19.35 -15.30 -5.79
CA GLY A 204 -19.96 -16.61 -5.65
C GLY A 204 -20.93 -16.76 -4.49
N GLY A 205 -21.72 -15.74 -4.17
CA GLY A 205 -23.01 -15.95 -3.53
C GLY A 205 -23.98 -16.64 -4.49
N LYS A 206 -23.74 -17.92 -4.83
CA LYS A 206 -24.85 -18.80 -5.18
C LYS A 206 -25.57 -19.05 -3.87
N GLY A 207 -26.73 -18.42 -3.71
CA GLY A 207 -27.57 -18.62 -2.53
C GLY A 207 -27.63 -20.09 -2.16
N GLU A 208 -27.47 -20.38 -0.87
CA GLU A 208 -27.89 -21.63 -0.28
C GLU A 208 -29.26 -21.96 -0.88
N LYS A 209 -29.32 -23.00 -1.73
CA LYS A 209 -30.57 -23.69 -1.92
C LYS A 209 -30.85 -24.34 -0.57
N VAL A 210 -31.56 -23.62 0.29
CA VAL A 210 -32.31 -24.19 1.39
C VAL A 210 -33.12 -25.32 0.77
N GLY A 211 -32.69 -26.55 1.02
CA GLY A 211 -33.42 -27.73 0.64
C GLY A 211 -34.74 -27.69 1.39
N SER A 212 -35.79 -27.22 0.71
CA SER A 212 -37.16 -27.39 1.16
C SER A 212 -37.45 -28.90 1.16
N ALA A 213 -37.38 -29.50 2.34
CA ALA A 213 -38.07 -30.74 2.61
C ALA A 213 -39.57 -30.49 2.41
N GLN A 214 -40.12 -31.04 1.34
CA GLN A 214 -41.56 -31.26 1.18
C GLN A 214 -41.78 -32.24 0.02
N LYS A 215 -41.79 -33.54 0.31
CA LYS A 215 -43.01 -34.37 0.29
C LYS A 215 -42.72 -35.75 0.88
#